data_AF-A0A7Y8WJ61-F1
#
_entry.id   AF-A0A7Y8WJ61-F1
#
_cell.length_a   1.000
_cell.length_b   1.000
_cell.length_c   1.000
_cell.angle_alpha   90.00
_cell.angle_beta   90.00
_cell.angle_gamma   90.00
#
_symmetry.space_group_name_H-M   'P 1'
#
loop_
_entity.id
_entity.type
_entity.pdbx_description
1 polymer ?
#
loop_
_entity_poly.entity_id
_entity_poly.type
_entity_poly.pdbx_seq_one_letter_code
_entity_poly.pdbx_strand_id
1 'polypeptide(L)'
;MSEEPKGYERDQVKAAIEFALGKITQKQLERYHPTGQGVKWKHMKYLKKNSFIWYQLIEKLPVHFRLKALLDSEDLSIPKLKKNMHITNADNYINKENFALKSKGIPQTLLKLAIVFDVPLGYVRGFDTNLLNLSGFEEYDYLMINEITPLKDAITWTLNEVIYRRIQGFIIDNSKQQAISFIDDNKAYVRVDKNESFFRFEIFLTSKPYADVKQIEQLVNQFKGLVHYIYKENSLLRNTPKLTLIGTYNLKISQEFKDYISKINRQSGVEKIYPF
;
A
#
# COMPACT_ATOMS: atom_id res chain seq x y z
N MET A 1 -15.33 15.76 -8.52
CA MET A 1 -15.87 14.69 -9.38
C MET A 1 -14.73 14.20 -10.27
N SER A 2 -14.45 12.91 -10.33
CA SER A 2 -13.42 12.42 -11.28
C SER A 2 -14.04 12.30 -12.66
N GLU A 3 -13.36 12.81 -13.68
CA GLU A 3 -13.78 12.67 -15.08
C GLU A 3 -13.99 11.20 -15.44
N GLU A 4 -15.07 10.91 -16.16
CA GLU A 4 -15.33 9.58 -16.73
C GLU A 4 -14.39 9.31 -17.92
N PRO A 5 -14.00 8.05 -18.18
CA PRO A 5 -13.16 7.73 -19.34
C PRO A 5 -13.89 8.07 -20.65
N LYS A 6 -13.21 8.78 -21.55
CA LYS A 6 -13.74 9.20 -22.86
C LYS A 6 -12.94 8.61 -24.02
N GLY A 7 -13.60 8.39 -25.15
CA GLY A 7 -12.95 7.92 -26.38
C GLY A 7 -12.21 6.59 -26.19
N TYR A 8 -10.97 6.51 -26.67
CA TYR A 8 -10.14 5.30 -26.63
C TYR A 8 -9.92 4.76 -25.20
N GLU A 9 -9.89 5.62 -24.17
CA GLU A 9 -9.79 5.15 -22.78
C GLU A 9 -11.00 4.31 -22.35
N ARG A 10 -12.19 4.59 -22.91
CA ARG A 10 -13.41 3.80 -22.63
C ARG A 10 -13.27 2.38 -23.17
N ASP A 11 -12.71 2.23 -24.37
CA ASP A 11 -12.51 0.92 -24.99
C ASP A 11 -11.45 0.11 -24.25
N GLN A 12 -10.38 0.76 -23.76
CA GLN A 12 -9.39 0.12 -22.92
C GLN A 12 -9.96 -0.32 -21.57
N VAL A 13 -10.75 0.53 -20.90
CA VAL A 13 -11.47 0.14 -19.66
C VAL A 13 -12.41 -1.04 -19.92
N LYS A 14 -13.19 -0.99 -21.01
CA LYS A 14 -14.11 -2.07 -21.39
C LYS A 14 -13.38 -3.39 -21.62
N ALA A 15 -12.29 -3.38 -22.39
CA ALA A 15 -11.50 -4.58 -22.66
C ALA A 15 -10.91 -5.17 -21.36
N ALA A 16 -10.43 -4.34 -20.44
CA ALA A 16 -9.94 -4.81 -19.16
C ALA A 16 -11.05 -5.42 -18.27
N ILE A 17 -12.25 -4.85 -18.27
CA ILE A 17 -13.43 -5.43 -17.59
C ILE A 17 -13.79 -6.77 -18.23
N GLU A 18 -13.88 -6.82 -19.55
CA GLU A 18 -14.24 -8.05 -20.28
C GLU A 18 -13.22 -9.17 -20.04
N PHE A 19 -11.93 -8.84 -19.97
CA PHE A 19 -10.89 -9.81 -19.62
C PHE A 19 -11.01 -10.28 -18.16
N ALA A 20 -11.22 -9.35 -17.22
CA ALA A 20 -11.47 -9.69 -15.81
C ALA A 20 -12.65 -10.66 -15.66
N LEU A 21 -13.69 -10.49 -16.48
CA LEU A 21 -14.87 -11.36 -16.51
C LEU A 21 -14.69 -12.63 -17.37
N GLY A 22 -13.52 -12.86 -17.98
CA GLY A 22 -13.24 -14.03 -18.82
C GLY A 22 -13.92 -14.03 -20.20
N LYS A 23 -14.42 -12.87 -20.66
CA LYS A 23 -15.13 -12.72 -21.94
C LYS A 23 -14.19 -12.57 -23.13
N ILE A 24 -12.95 -12.12 -22.89
CA ILE A 24 -11.91 -12.02 -23.91
C ILE A 24 -10.64 -12.70 -23.42
N THR A 25 -9.83 -13.17 -24.37
CA THR A 25 -8.52 -13.80 -24.13
C THR A 25 -7.44 -12.76 -23.81
N GLN A 26 -6.31 -13.22 -23.26
CA GLN A 26 -5.15 -12.36 -23.02
C GLN A 26 -4.66 -11.69 -24.31
N LYS A 27 -4.59 -12.43 -25.42
CA LYS A 27 -4.18 -11.89 -26.73
C LYS A 27 -5.13 -10.80 -27.23
N GLN A 28 -6.42 -10.87 -26.89
CA GLN A 28 -7.38 -9.80 -27.21
C GLN A 28 -7.19 -8.60 -26.30
N LEU A 29 -6.92 -8.80 -25.00
CA LEU A 29 -6.61 -7.72 -24.08
C LEU A 29 -5.38 -6.92 -24.52
N GLU A 30 -4.31 -7.61 -24.90
CA GLU A 30 -3.01 -7.04 -25.32
C GLU A 30 -3.14 -6.08 -26.52
N ARG A 31 -4.16 -6.25 -27.37
CA ARG A 31 -4.43 -5.31 -28.48
C ARG A 31 -4.79 -3.90 -27.98
N TYR A 32 -5.48 -3.82 -26.85
CA TYR A 32 -5.87 -2.56 -26.20
C TYR A 32 -4.84 -2.10 -25.16
N HIS A 33 -4.04 -3.05 -24.68
CA HIS A 33 -3.09 -2.89 -23.59
C HIS A 33 -1.71 -3.42 -23.97
N PRO A 34 -1.05 -2.84 -24.99
CA PRO A 34 0.24 -3.32 -25.40
C PRO A 34 1.27 -3.12 -24.28
N THR A 35 2.29 -3.96 -24.30
CA THR A 35 3.48 -3.82 -23.46
C THR A 35 4.67 -3.33 -24.24
N GLY A 36 5.50 -2.57 -23.55
CA GLY A 36 6.63 -1.88 -24.16
C GLY A 36 7.02 -0.63 -23.38
N GLN A 37 8.22 -0.15 -23.66
CA GLN A 37 8.74 1.06 -23.06
C GLN A 37 7.90 2.26 -23.51
N GLY A 38 7.40 3.06 -22.57
CA GLY A 38 6.65 4.29 -22.86
C GLY A 38 5.13 4.13 -22.99
N VAL A 39 4.60 2.92 -23.18
CA VAL A 39 3.15 2.67 -23.14
C VAL A 39 2.66 2.83 -21.71
N LYS A 40 1.51 3.49 -21.47
CA LYS A 40 0.92 3.66 -20.13
C LYS A 40 -0.51 3.17 -20.08
N TRP A 41 -0.89 2.52 -19.00
CA TRP A 41 -2.25 2.04 -18.73
C TRP A 41 -2.96 2.94 -17.71
N LYS A 42 -2.92 4.26 -17.92
CA LYS A 42 -3.44 5.25 -16.95
C LYS A 42 -4.91 5.04 -16.58
N HIS A 43 -5.69 4.48 -17.49
CA HIS A 43 -7.11 4.18 -17.31
C HIS A 43 -7.37 3.09 -16.26
N MET A 44 -6.35 2.33 -15.84
CA MET A 44 -6.44 1.34 -14.76
C MET A 44 -6.89 1.96 -13.43
N LYS A 45 -6.66 3.26 -13.21
CA LYS A 45 -7.17 4.01 -12.05
C LYS A 45 -8.71 3.97 -11.93
N TYR A 46 -9.43 3.83 -13.04
CA TYR A 46 -10.89 3.70 -13.03
C TYR A 46 -11.33 2.32 -12.56
N LEU A 47 -10.60 1.28 -12.98
CA LEU A 47 -10.87 -0.11 -12.59
C LEU A 47 -10.57 -0.34 -11.12
N LYS A 48 -9.47 0.24 -10.60
CA LYS A 48 -9.09 0.15 -9.20
C LYS A 48 -10.18 0.62 -8.23
N LYS A 49 -11.09 1.51 -8.66
CA LYS A 49 -12.25 1.94 -7.85
C LYS A 49 -13.27 0.82 -7.63
N ASN A 50 -13.37 -0.12 -8.57
CA ASN A 50 -14.19 -1.31 -8.43
C ASN A 50 -13.30 -2.45 -7.95
N SER A 51 -13.23 -2.63 -6.63
CA SER A 51 -12.32 -3.61 -5.99
C SER A 51 -12.51 -5.03 -6.53
N PHE A 52 -13.75 -5.44 -6.82
CA PHE A 52 -14.04 -6.77 -7.37
C PHE A 52 -13.46 -6.95 -8.78
N ILE A 53 -13.75 -6.02 -9.70
CA ILE A 53 -13.23 -6.10 -11.09
C ILE A 53 -11.71 -5.97 -11.10
N TRP A 54 -11.16 -5.08 -10.27
CA TRP A 54 -9.72 -4.90 -10.13
C TRP A 54 -9.02 -6.18 -9.67
N TYR A 55 -9.57 -6.83 -8.63
CA TYR A 55 -9.07 -8.08 -8.11
C TYR A 55 -9.04 -9.17 -9.20
N GLN A 56 -10.17 -9.37 -9.87
CA GLN A 56 -10.31 -10.35 -10.95
C GLN A 56 -9.35 -10.09 -12.12
N LEU A 57 -9.15 -8.81 -12.47
CA LEU A 57 -8.20 -8.41 -13.50
C LEU A 57 -6.77 -8.77 -13.09
N ILE A 58 -6.33 -8.30 -11.92
CA ILE A 58 -4.95 -8.47 -11.46
C ILE A 58 -4.61 -9.95 -11.34
N GLU A 59 -5.48 -10.79 -10.78
CA GLU A 59 -5.19 -12.22 -10.67
C GLU A 59 -5.00 -12.92 -12.03
N LYS A 60 -5.74 -12.50 -13.07
CA LYS A 60 -5.65 -13.14 -14.39
C LYS A 60 -4.47 -12.66 -15.24
N LEU A 61 -3.89 -11.50 -14.93
CA LEU A 61 -2.78 -10.96 -15.69
C LEU A 61 -1.47 -11.72 -15.41
N PRO A 62 -0.55 -11.84 -16.39
CA PRO A 62 0.83 -12.18 -16.10
C PRO A 62 1.48 -11.15 -15.16
N VAL A 63 2.46 -11.54 -14.34
CA VAL A 63 3.06 -10.65 -13.31
C VAL A 63 3.54 -9.31 -13.84
N HIS A 64 4.20 -9.28 -14.99
CA HIS A 64 4.70 -8.03 -15.54
C HIS A 64 3.54 -7.08 -15.93
N PHE A 65 2.43 -7.61 -16.46
CA PHE A 65 1.21 -6.84 -16.69
C PHE A 65 0.54 -6.41 -15.39
N ARG A 66 0.52 -7.27 -14.36
CA ARG A 66 0.03 -6.90 -13.01
C ARG A 66 0.78 -5.71 -12.45
N LEU A 67 2.11 -5.79 -12.44
CA LEU A 67 2.98 -4.74 -11.93
C LEU A 67 2.85 -3.44 -12.74
N LYS A 68 2.66 -3.55 -14.07
CA LYS A 68 2.39 -2.41 -14.95
C LYS A 68 1.05 -1.75 -14.63
N ALA A 69 -0.02 -2.53 -14.52
CA ALA A 69 -1.36 -2.04 -14.18
C ALA A 69 -1.34 -1.35 -12.80
N LEU A 70 -0.66 -1.94 -11.81
CA LEU A 70 -0.47 -1.34 -10.49
C LEU A 70 0.29 -0.03 -10.57
N LEU A 71 1.45 0.00 -11.24
CA LEU A 71 2.26 1.21 -11.44
C LEU A 71 1.46 2.36 -12.06
N ASP A 72 0.80 2.08 -13.18
CA ASP A 72 0.08 3.11 -13.95
C ASP A 72 -1.22 3.54 -13.27
N SER A 73 -1.82 2.69 -12.42
CA SER A 73 -3.01 3.05 -11.61
C SER A 73 -2.72 4.05 -10.48
N GLU A 74 -1.45 4.12 -10.06
CA GLU A 74 -0.96 4.99 -8.98
C GLU A 74 -0.22 6.23 -9.52
N ASP A 75 -0.28 6.48 -10.84
CA ASP A 75 0.46 7.55 -11.52
C ASP A 75 1.98 7.54 -11.22
N LEU A 76 2.52 6.34 -10.95
CA LEU A 76 3.93 6.10 -10.70
C LEU A 76 4.73 5.95 -12.01
N SER A 77 6.05 6.03 -11.92
CA SER A 77 6.93 5.78 -13.06
C SER A 77 8.18 5.03 -12.61
N ILE A 78 8.76 4.23 -13.50
CA ILE A 78 10.01 3.51 -13.23
C ILE A 78 11.14 4.47 -12.77
N PRO A 79 11.34 5.65 -13.39
CA PRO A 79 12.30 6.62 -12.89
C PRO A 79 12.03 7.06 -11.45
N LYS A 80 10.77 7.29 -11.07
CA LYS A 80 10.39 7.62 -9.68
C LYS A 80 10.70 6.46 -8.73
N LEU A 81 10.37 5.22 -9.10
CA LEU A 81 10.69 4.04 -8.30
C LEU A 81 12.20 3.92 -8.04
N LYS A 82 13.02 4.12 -9.08
CA LYS A 82 14.49 4.00 -8.98
C LYS A 82 15.11 5.15 -8.17
N LYS A 83 14.78 6.40 -8.51
CA LYS A 83 15.44 7.60 -7.95
C LYS A 83 14.90 7.97 -6.57
N ASN A 84 13.59 7.91 -6.37
CA ASN A 84 12.95 8.43 -5.16
C ASN A 84 12.62 7.32 -4.14
N MET A 85 12.50 6.06 -4.57
CA MET A 85 12.13 4.95 -3.69
C MET A 85 13.22 3.87 -3.58
N HIS A 86 14.38 4.07 -4.22
CA HIS A 86 15.52 3.15 -4.18
C HIS A 86 15.18 1.69 -4.56
N ILE A 87 14.26 1.53 -5.53
CA ILE A 87 13.89 0.24 -6.11
C ILE A 87 14.67 0.05 -7.41
N THR A 88 15.90 -0.43 -7.27
CA THR A 88 16.75 -0.78 -8.42
C THR A 88 16.16 -1.96 -9.19
N ASN A 89 16.39 -1.99 -10.50
CA ASN A 89 15.95 -3.06 -11.41
C ASN A 89 14.43 -3.23 -11.56
N ALA A 90 13.58 -2.28 -11.14
CA ALA A 90 12.12 -2.36 -11.28
C ALA A 90 11.65 -2.61 -12.74
N ASP A 91 12.37 -2.05 -13.71
CA ASP A 91 12.17 -2.24 -15.15
C ASP A 91 12.28 -3.69 -15.61
N ASN A 92 13.16 -4.49 -14.98
CA ASN A 92 13.30 -5.92 -15.32
C ASN A 92 12.03 -6.72 -15.01
N TYR A 93 11.18 -6.23 -14.11
CA TYR A 93 9.95 -6.89 -13.70
C TYR A 93 8.71 -6.29 -14.35
N ILE A 94 8.72 -4.98 -14.64
CA ILE A 94 7.57 -4.27 -15.20
C ILE A 94 7.55 -4.32 -16.74
N ASN A 95 8.72 -4.31 -17.39
CA ASN A 95 8.82 -4.15 -18.84
C ASN A 95 9.23 -5.43 -19.61
N LYS A 96 9.57 -6.54 -18.94
CA LYS A 96 10.01 -7.78 -19.62
C LYS A 96 8.89 -8.82 -19.69
N GLU A 97 8.69 -9.39 -20.87
CA GLU A 97 7.64 -10.38 -21.17
C GLU A 97 7.88 -11.77 -20.54
N ASN A 98 9.08 -12.09 -20.06
CA ASN A 98 9.38 -13.45 -19.58
C ASN A 98 10.18 -13.42 -18.28
N PHE A 99 9.49 -13.20 -17.17
CA PHE A 99 10.07 -13.38 -15.84
C PHE A 99 9.93 -14.83 -15.38
N ALA A 100 10.89 -15.68 -15.72
CA ALA A 100 11.04 -16.98 -15.10
C ALA A 100 11.86 -16.81 -13.80
N LEU A 101 11.23 -17.00 -12.63
CA LEU A 101 11.93 -17.06 -11.35
C LEU A 101 12.83 -18.28 -11.33
N LYS A 102 14.12 -18.10 -11.65
CA LYS A 102 15.14 -19.16 -11.54
C LYS A 102 15.73 -19.28 -10.12
N SER A 103 15.37 -18.41 -9.17
CA SER A 103 15.94 -18.38 -7.82
C SER A 103 15.06 -19.05 -6.77
N LYS A 104 15.68 -19.79 -5.84
CA LYS A 104 15.07 -20.23 -4.57
C LYS A 104 14.89 -19.03 -3.64
N GLY A 105 13.86 -18.22 -3.86
CA GLY A 105 13.53 -17.05 -3.04
C GLY A 105 12.93 -15.89 -3.84
N ILE A 106 12.18 -15.02 -3.17
CA ILE A 106 11.62 -13.80 -3.79
C ILE A 106 12.72 -12.73 -3.85
N PRO A 107 13.04 -12.18 -5.03
CA PRO A 107 13.94 -11.05 -5.15
C PRO A 107 13.49 -9.85 -4.29
N GLN A 108 14.44 -9.21 -3.60
CA GLN A 108 14.17 -8.02 -2.76
C GLN A 108 13.46 -6.90 -3.54
N THR A 109 13.74 -6.74 -4.83
CA THR A 109 13.04 -5.78 -5.70
C THR A 109 11.53 -6.05 -5.77
N LEU A 110 11.10 -7.31 -5.89
CA LEU A 110 9.68 -7.66 -5.93
C LEU A 110 8.99 -7.43 -4.59
N LEU A 111 9.69 -7.71 -3.48
CA LEU A 111 9.19 -7.36 -2.15
C LEU A 111 8.96 -5.85 -2.02
N LYS A 112 9.94 -5.03 -2.43
CA LYS A 112 9.83 -3.57 -2.42
C LYS A 112 8.70 -3.06 -3.33
N LEU A 113 8.49 -3.70 -4.49
CA LEU A 113 7.38 -3.36 -5.39
C LEU A 113 6.01 -3.67 -4.76
N ALA A 114 5.85 -4.86 -4.17
CA ALA A 114 4.61 -5.21 -3.47
C ALA A 114 4.29 -4.23 -2.34
N ILE A 115 5.32 -3.80 -1.61
CA ILE A 115 5.22 -2.78 -0.57
C ILE A 115 4.75 -1.43 -1.16
N VAL A 116 5.41 -0.93 -2.22
CA VAL A 116 5.05 0.35 -2.84
C VAL A 116 3.65 0.35 -3.45
N PHE A 117 3.19 -0.79 -3.97
CA PHE A 117 1.84 -0.94 -4.51
C PHE A 117 0.80 -1.29 -3.44
N ASP A 118 1.23 -1.57 -2.21
CA ASP A 118 0.40 -2.03 -1.11
C ASP A 118 -0.46 -3.25 -1.49
N VAL A 119 0.18 -4.27 -2.06
CA VAL A 119 -0.48 -5.51 -2.55
C VAL A 119 0.10 -6.78 -1.94
N PRO A 120 -0.70 -7.86 -1.93
CA PRO A 120 -0.24 -9.22 -1.72
C PRO A 120 1.09 -9.60 -2.39
N LEU A 121 1.96 -10.35 -1.70
CA LEU A 121 3.18 -10.89 -2.31
C LEU A 121 2.85 -11.87 -3.44
N GLY A 122 1.73 -12.60 -3.32
CA GLY A 122 1.22 -13.47 -4.38
C GLY A 122 1.04 -12.74 -5.71
N TYR A 123 0.72 -11.44 -5.69
CA TYR A 123 0.49 -10.67 -6.92
C TYR A 123 1.78 -10.42 -7.69
N VAL A 124 2.94 -10.47 -7.02
CA VAL A 124 4.25 -10.17 -7.60
C VAL A 124 5.14 -11.42 -7.79
N ARG A 125 4.69 -12.61 -7.35
CA ARG A 125 5.51 -13.83 -7.24
C ARG A 125 5.49 -14.80 -8.42
N GLY A 126 4.76 -14.56 -9.50
CA GLY A 126 4.90 -15.34 -10.75
C GLY A 126 4.29 -16.73 -10.75
N PHE A 127 3.70 -17.18 -9.65
CA PHE A 127 2.99 -18.46 -9.59
C PHE A 127 1.56 -18.30 -10.15
N ASP A 128 1.10 -19.35 -10.84
CA ASP A 128 -0.29 -19.49 -11.27
C ASP A 128 -1.18 -19.50 -10.00
N THR A 129 -1.96 -18.44 -9.82
CA THR A 129 -2.76 -18.21 -8.60
C THR A 129 -3.84 -19.28 -8.41
N ASN A 130 -4.15 -20.05 -9.46
CA ASN A 130 -5.09 -21.17 -9.44
C ASN A 130 -4.63 -22.36 -8.58
N LEU A 131 -3.34 -22.45 -8.23
CA LEU A 131 -2.77 -23.54 -7.43
C LEU A 131 -2.63 -23.21 -5.94
N LEU A 132 -2.98 -21.99 -5.52
CA LEU A 132 -2.89 -21.58 -4.12
C LEU A 132 -4.21 -21.87 -3.40
N ASN A 133 -4.21 -22.93 -2.60
CA ASN A 133 -5.19 -23.08 -1.52
C ASN A 133 -4.96 -21.90 -0.55
N LEU A 134 -5.89 -20.93 -0.55
CA LEU A 134 -5.80 -19.66 0.19
C LEU A 134 -5.76 -19.80 1.72
N SER A 135 -5.74 -21.02 2.25
CA SER A 135 -5.93 -21.30 3.67
C SER A 135 -4.65 -21.33 4.52
N GLY A 136 -3.46 -21.03 3.97
CA GLY A 136 -2.22 -21.28 4.72
C GLY A 136 -1.00 -20.40 4.47
N PHE A 137 -1.05 -19.39 3.59
CA PHE A 137 0.07 -18.46 3.40
C PHE A 137 -0.24 -17.08 3.97
N GLU A 138 -0.45 -17.05 5.29
CA GLU A 138 -0.41 -15.81 6.09
C GLU A 138 1.04 -15.42 6.41
N GLU A 139 1.85 -15.11 5.40
CA GLU A 139 3.15 -14.46 5.64
C GLU A 139 3.16 -13.10 4.95
N TYR A 140 2.30 -12.22 5.48
CA TYR A 140 2.51 -10.77 5.48
C TYR A 140 3.23 -10.36 6.77
N ASP A 141 4.34 -11.03 7.03
CA ASP A 141 5.50 -10.31 7.50
C ASP A 141 5.95 -9.43 6.33
N TYR A 142 5.29 -8.28 6.20
CA TYR A 142 5.99 -7.07 5.79
C TYR A 142 7.36 -7.12 6.43
N LEU A 143 8.39 -6.67 5.72
CA LEU A 143 9.75 -6.48 6.23
C LEU A 143 9.72 -5.52 7.44
N MET A 144 9.12 -5.98 8.54
CA MET A 144 9.34 -5.56 9.90
C MET A 144 10.83 -5.73 10.03
N ILE A 145 11.53 -4.62 10.25
CA ILE A 145 12.94 -4.74 10.58
C ILE A 145 12.97 -5.65 11.81
N ASN A 146 13.71 -6.75 11.74
CA ASN A 146 13.85 -7.69 12.86
C ASN A 146 14.43 -6.99 14.11
N GLU A 147 15.04 -5.83 13.90
CA GLU A 147 15.59 -4.96 14.91
C GLU A 147 14.47 -4.25 15.71
N ILE A 148 14.55 -4.42 17.02
CA ILE A 148 13.70 -3.73 17.97
C ILE A 148 14.12 -2.25 18.00
N THR A 149 13.18 -1.37 17.67
CA THR A 149 13.39 0.07 17.50
C THR A 149 12.70 0.87 18.61
N PRO A 150 13.35 1.86 19.25
CA PRO A 150 12.66 2.79 20.14
C PRO A 150 11.57 3.59 19.43
N LEU A 151 10.41 3.83 20.08
CA LEU A 151 9.30 4.58 19.48
C LEU A 151 9.76 5.96 18.92
N LYS A 152 10.58 6.67 19.68
CA LYS A 152 11.11 7.99 19.31
C LYS A 152 11.88 7.95 17.97
N ASP A 153 12.58 6.86 17.70
CA ASP A 153 13.38 6.72 16.48
C ASP A 153 12.48 6.43 15.28
N ALA A 154 11.43 5.62 15.45
CA ALA A 154 10.41 5.41 14.43
C ALA A 154 9.65 6.71 14.10
N ILE A 155 9.32 7.52 15.12
CA ILE A 155 8.70 8.84 14.91
C ILE A 155 9.67 9.79 14.21
N THR A 156 10.94 9.83 14.63
CA THR A 156 11.96 10.67 14.00
C THR A 156 12.15 10.28 12.54
N TRP A 157 12.23 8.98 12.23
CA TRP A 157 12.26 8.46 10.86
C TRP A 157 11.00 8.80 10.06
N THR A 158 9.85 8.84 10.72
CA THR A 158 8.60 9.27 10.08
C THR A 158 8.68 10.73 9.64
N LEU A 159 9.30 11.60 10.45
CA LEU A 159 9.28 13.06 10.27
C LEU A 159 10.53 13.65 9.57
N ASN A 160 11.63 12.92 9.45
CA ASN A 160 12.95 13.45 9.06
C ASN A 160 13.10 13.88 7.58
N GLU A 161 12.36 13.28 6.65
CA GLU A 161 12.49 13.55 5.22
C GLU A 161 11.14 13.45 4.50
N VAL A 162 10.88 14.40 3.61
CA VAL A 162 9.79 14.31 2.62
C VAL A 162 10.26 13.42 1.49
N ILE A 163 9.57 12.31 1.28
CA ILE A 163 9.88 11.32 0.25
C ILE A 163 8.62 10.99 -0.53
N TYR A 164 8.77 10.70 -1.82
CA TYR A 164 7.64 10.51 -2.73
C TYR A 164 6.71 9.38 -2.25
N ARG A 165 7.26 8.19 -1.96
CA ARG A 165 6.57 7.16 -1.18
C ARG A 165 7.57 6.19 -0.56
N ARG A 166 7.39 5.83 0.70
CA ARG A 166 8.11 4.72 1.33
C ARG A 166 7.28 4.14 2.45
N ILE A 167 7.13 2.83 2.42
CA ILE A 167 6.48 2.08 3.49
C ILE A 167 7.54 1.28 4.23
N GLN A 168 7.52 1.34 5.56
CA GLN A 168 8.48 0.66 6.43
C GLN A 168 7.77 0.05 7.64
N GLY A 169 8.12 -1.18 8.00
CA GLY A 169 7.69 -1.83 9.23
C GLY A 169 8.73 -1.69 10.34
N PHE A 170 8.29 -1.48 11.58
CA PHE A 170 9.11 -1.32 12.79
C PHE A 170 8.57 -2.18 13.93
N ILE A 171 9.44 -2.95 14.59
CA ILE A 171 9.13 -3.62 15.86
C ILE A 171 9.47 -2.63 16.95
N ILE A 172 8.48 -2.02 17.59
CA ILE A 172 8.69 -1.02 18.63
C ILE A 172 8.95 -1.70 19.97
N ASP A 173 10.02 -1.30 20.66
CA ASP A 173 10.24 -1.68 22.06
C ASP A 173 9.15 -1.04 22.94
N ASN A 174 8.31 -1.89 23.54
CA ASN A 174 7.28 -1.48 24.46
C ASN A 174 7.51 -2.05 25.89
N SER A 175 8.69 -2.66 26.13
CA SER A 175 9.02 -3.35 27.38
C SER A 175 9.26 -2.43 28.57
N LYS A 176 9.68 -1.17 28.31
CA LYS A 176 9.93 -0.17 29.34
C LYS A 176 9.07 1.07 29.05
N GLN A 177 8.35 1.53 30.06
CA GLN A 177 7.51 2.73 30.05
C GLN A 177 6.24 2.69 29.19
N GLN A 178 5.88 1.54 28.60
CA GLN A 178 4.65 1.43 27.80
C GLN A 178 4.57 2.57 26.77
N ALA A 179 5.62 2.70 25.95
CA ALA A 179 5.78 3.77 24.96
C ALA A 179 4.51 3.94 24.08
N ILE A 180 3.80 2.82 23.86
CA ILE A 180 2.42 2.79 23.40
C ILE A 180 1.59 2.13 24.51
N SER A 181 0.99 2.95 25.38
CA SER A 181 0.46 2.51 26.68
C SER A 181 -0.80 1.64 26.62
N PHE A 182 -1.47 1.60 25.47
CA PHE A 182 -2.61 0.74 25.20
C PHE A 182 -2.22 -0.55 24.47
N ILE A 183 -0.94 -0.92 24.45
CA ILE A 183 -0.48 -2.23 23.99
C ILE A 183 0.16 -2.93 25.17
N ASP A 184 -0.39 -4.09 25.54
CA ASP A 184 0.09 -4.88 26.68
C ASP A 184 1.29 -5.77 26.34
N ASP A 185 1.59 -5.93 25.05
CA ASP A 185 2.76 -6.67 24.58
C ASP A 185 4.04 -5.85 24.75
N ASN A 186 5.15 -6.51 25.10
CA ASN A 186 6.49 -5.92 25.14
C ASN A 186 7.00 -5.42 23.77
N LYS A 187 6.28 -5.77 22.70
CA LYS A 187 6.58 -5.37 21.33
C LYS A 187 5.31 -4.89 20.66
N ALA A 188 5.36 -3.71 20.05
CA ALA A 188 4.29 -3.24 19.19
C ALA A 188 4.72 -3.29 17.73
N TYR A 189 3.84 -3.77 16.86
CA TYR A 189 4.10 -3.79 15.42
C TYR A 189 3.58 -2.50 14.82
N VAL A 190 4.46 -1.75 14.17
CA VAL A 190 4.13 -0.48 13.52
C VAL A 190 4.48 -0.54 12.05
N ARG A 191 3.61 0.00 11.21
CA ARG A 191 3.87 0.27 9.80
C ARG A 191 3.74 1.77 9.56
N VAL A 192 4.73 2.34 8.90
CA VAL A 192 4.70 3.75 8.49
C VAL A 192 4.59 3.80 6.97
N ASP A 193 3.57 4.48 6.44
CA ASP A 193 3.43 4.82 5.01
C ASP A 193 3.69 6.32 4.84
N LYS A 194 4.87 6.65 4.32
CA LYS A 194 5.27 8.02 3.97
C LYS A 194 4.89 8.29 2.53
N ASN A 195 4.26 9.42 2.28
CA ASN A 195 4.03 10.00 0.95
C ASN A 195 4.67 11.41 0.89
N GLU A 196 4.59 12.12 -0.24
CA GLU A 196 5.14 13.48 -0.39
C GLU A 196 4.40 14.51 0.48
N SER A 197 3.06 14.40 0.54
CA SER A 197 2.23 15.36 1.27
C SER A 197 1.97 15.00 2.73
N PHE A 198 2.03 13.72 3.09
CA PHE A 198 1.57 13.22 4.39
C PHE A 198 2.20 11.88 4.77
N PHE A 199 2.01 11.48 6.02
CA PHE A 199 2.39 10.17 6.53
C PHE A 199 1.19 9.48 7.20
N ARG A 200 1.27 8.15 7.26
CA ARG A 200 0.43 7.29 8.10
C ARG A 200 1.33 6.53 9.04
N PHE A 201 1.01 6.55 10.32
CA PHE A 201 1.65 5.74 11.34
C PHE A 201 0.61 4.74 11.86
N GLU A 202 0.73 3.51 11.38
CA GLU A 202 -0.22 2.42 11.59
C GLU A 202 0.28 1.50 12.70
N ILE A 203 -0.46 1.39 13.79
CA ILE A 203 -0.15 0.54 14.93
C ILE A 203 -1.09 -0.66 14.89
N PHE A 204 -0.56 -1.87 14.75
CA PHE A 204 -1.37 -3.08 14.77
C PHE A 204 -1.76 -3.45 16.20
N LEU A 205 -3.06 -3.63 16.44
CA LEU A 205 -3.61 -3.92 17.77
C LEU A 205 -3.67 -5.45 17.97
N THR A 206 -2.54 -6.05 18.34
CA THR A 206 -2.38 -7.51 18.54
C THR A 206 -3.16 -8.05 19.75
N SER A 207 -3.36 -7.20 20.76
CA SER A 207 -4.28 -7.42 21.86
C SER A 207 -5.39 -6.35 21.81
N LYS A 208 -6.58 -6.68 22.34
CA LYS A 208 -7.59 -5.65 22.61
C LYS A 208 -7.19 -4.93 23.90
N PRO A 209 -6.71 -3.68 23.81
CA PRO A 209 -7.28 -2.67 24.70
C PRO A 209 -7.94 -1.55 23.90
N TYR A 210 -9.02 -1.01 24.45
CA TYR A 210 -9.52 0.29 24.02
C TYR A 210 -8.51 1.33 24.50
N ALA A 211 -7.81 1.98 23.58
CA ALA A 211 -6.98 3.13 23.91
C ALA A 211 -7.90 4.25 24.42
N ASP A 212 -7.70 4.71 25.65
CA ASP A 212 -8.44 5.87 26.14
C ASP A 212 -7.93 7.16 25.45
N VAL A 213 -8.75 8.20 25.51
CA VAL A 213 -8.45 9.51 24.89
C VAL A 213 -7.10 10.08 25.35
N LYS A 214 -6.76 9.95 26.64
CA LYS A 214 -5.52 10.51 27.20
C LYS A 214 -4.29 9.76 26.69
N GLN A 215 -4.37 8.43 26.58
CA GLN A 215 -3.29 7.61 26.03
C GLN A 215 -3.05 7.95 24.55
N ILE A 216 -4.12 8.17 23.79
CA ILE A 216 -4.03 8.62 22.40
C ILE A 216 -3.39 10.01 22.32
N GLU A 217 -3.82 10.96 23.15
CA GLU A 217 -3.24 12.31 23.21
C GLU A 217 -1.75 12.29 23.55
N GLN A 218 -1.32 11.47 24.52
CA GLN A 218 0.08 11.30 24.88
C GLN A 218 0.92 10.82 23.70
N LEU A 219 0.45 9.82 22.96
CA LEU A 219 1.11 9.33 21.75
C LEU A 219 1.17 10.43 20.68
N VAL A 220 0.07 11.12 20.41
CA VAL A 220 -0.03 12.20 19.41
C VAL A 220 0.93 13.35 19.72
N ASN A 221 1.09 13.70 21.00
CA ASN A 221 2.00 14.77 21.43
C ASN A 221 3.46 14.50 21.04
N GLN A 222 3.86 13.23 20.93
CA GLN A 222 5.20 12.87 20.45
C GLN A 222 5.43 13.27 18.97
N PHE A 223 4.37 13.44 18.19
CA PHE A 223 4.41 13.92 16.81
C PHE A 223 4.35 15.46 16.68
N LYS A 224 4.45 16.21 17.79
CA LYS A 224 4.56 17.69 17.78
C LYS A 224 3.42 18.41 17.03
N GLY A 225 2.19 17.91 17.13
CA GLY A 225 1.01 18.52 16.50
C GLY A 225 0.89 18.29 15.00
N LEU A 226 1.69 17.38 14.43
CA LEU A 226 1.67 17.06 13.00
C LEU A 226 0.62 16.00 12.62
N VAL A 227 0.02 15.33 13.60
CA VAL A 227 -1.08 14.38 13.40
C VAL A 227 -2.40 15.15 13.41
N HIS A 228 -3.20 14.98 12.35
CA HIS A 228 -4.48 15.68 12.18
C HIS A 228 -5.68 14.77 12.39
N TYR A 229 -5.54 13.49 12.07
CA TYR A 229 -6.62 12.52 12.16
C TYR A 229 -6.14 11.21 12.74
N ILE A 230 -7.02 10.53 13.46
CA ILE A 230 -6.77 9.19 13.96
C ILE A 230 -7.98 8.34 13.61
N TYR A 231 -7.71 7.22 12.96
CA TYR A 231 -8.72 6.26 12.56
C TYR A 231 -8.41 4.90 13.16
N LYS A 232 -9.46 4.16 13.47
CA LYS A 232 -9.40 2.72 13.61
C LYS A 232 -9.87 2.10 12.31
N GLU A 233 -9.03 1.27 11.74
CA GLU A 233 -9.25 0.62 10.46
C GLU A 233 -9.04 -0.88 10.62
N ASN A 234 -9.73 -1.69 9.83
CA ASN A 234 -9.30 -3.07 9.63
C ASN A 234 -8.00 -3.06 8.82
N SER A 235 -6.99 -3.83 9.24
CA SER A 235 -5.83 -4.05 8.38
C SER A 235 -6.28 -4.85 7.16
N LEU A 236 -6.02 -4.35 5.96
CA LEU A 236 -6.33 -5.07 4.72
C LEU A 236 -5.58 -6.41 4.61
N LEU A 237 -4.46 -6.52 5.32
CA LEU A 237 -3.43 -7.54 5.07
C LEU A 237 -3.11 -8.36 6.33
N ARG A 238 -3.77 -8.06 7.46
CA ARG A 238 -3.75 -8.84 8.70
C ARG A 238 -5.17 -8.93 9.21
N ASN A 239 -5.61 -10.06 9.74
CA ASN A 239 -6.92 -10.19 10.41
C ASN A 239 -6.86 -9.53 11.81
N THR A 240 -6.40 -8.28 11.86
CA THR A 240 -6.10 -7.53 13.07
C THR A 240 -6.48 -6.07 12.85
N PRO A 241 -7.23 -5.43 13.78
CA PRO A 241 -7.49 -4.01 13.68
C PRO A 241 -6.20 -3.20 13.85
N LYS A 242 -6.18 -1.99 13.29
CA LYS A 242 -5.06 -1.05 13.43
C LYS A 242 -5.54 0.33 13.82
N LEU A 243 -4.74 1.01 14.64
CA LEU A 243 -4.87 2.44 14.90
C LEU A 243 -3.98 3.19 13.91
N THR A 244 -4.56 4.06 13.10
CA THR A 244 -3.87 4.78 12.04
C THR A 244 -3.85 6.27 12.36
N LEU A 245 -2.67 6.78 12.70
CA LEU A 245 -2.43 8.21 12.89
C LEU A 245 -2.05 8.81 11.52
N ILE A 246 -2.76 9.83 11.07
CA ILE A 246 -2.55 10.47 9.77
C ILE A 246 -2.16 11.92 9.99
N GLY A 247 -0.97 12.27 9.48
CA GLY A 247 -0.36 13.57 9.72
C GLY A 247 0.39 14.11 8.51
N THR A 248 0.87 15.34 8.60
CA THR A 248 1.64 16.02 7.55
C THR A 248 3.05 16.37 8.05
N TYR A 249 4.04 16.52 7.17
CA TYR A 249 5.41 16.85 7.61
C TYR A 249 5.59 18.29 8.09
N ASN A 250 4.60 19.13 7.84
CA ASN A 250 4.51 20.52 8.30
C ASN A 250 3.02 20.84 8.54
N LEU A 251 2.71 21.96 9.19
CA LEU A 251 1.32 22.31 9.52
C LEU A 251 0.44 22.70 8.31
N LYS A 252 0.98 22.77 7.08
CA LYS A 252 0.21 23.11 5.89
C LYS A 252 -0.51 21.87 5.35
N ILE A 253 -1.82 22.00 5.16
CA ILE A 253 -2.67 20.96 4.60
C ILE A 253 -2.77 21.14 3.07
N SER A 254 -2.22 20.20 2.30
CA SER A 254 -2.34 20.19 0.84
C SER A 254 -3.72 19.73 0.37
N GLN A 255 -4.09 20.05 -0.88
CA GLN A 255 -5.34 19.53 -1.48
C GLN A 255 -5.31 18.00 -1.60
N GLU A 256 -4.15 17.42 -1.93
CA GLU A 256 -3.95 15.97 -1.99
C GLU A 256 -4.31 15.30 -0.66
N PHE A 257 -3.87 15.89 0.46
CA PHE A 257 -4.23 15.40 1.79
C PHE A 257 -5.74 15.46 2.04
N LYS A 258 -6.39 16.56 1.69
CA LYS A 258 -7.85 16.71 1.83
C LYS A 258 -8.60 15.67 1.02
N ASP A 259 -8.18 15.44 -0.22
CA ASP A 259 -8.78 14.45 -1.11
C ASP A 259 -8.57 13.03 -0.57
N TYR A 260 -7.40 12.74 0.01
CA TYR A 260 -7.10 11.48 0.67
C TYR A 260 -7.99 11.22 1.88
N ILE A 261 -8.11 12.19 2.79
CA ILE A 261 -8.99 12.10 3.96
C ILE A 261 -10.45 11.93 3.55
N SER A 262 -10.91 12.65 2.52
CA SER A 262 -12.27 12.50 1.98
C SER A 262 -12.55 11.10 1.47
N LYS A 263 -11.56 10.42 0.88
CA LYS A 263 -11.67 9.02 0.44
C LYS A 263 -11.77 8.06 1.63
N ILE A 264 -10.91 8.22 2.64
CA ILE A 264 -10.93 7.38 3.84
C ILE A 264 -12.29 7.45 4.54
N ASN A 265 -12.83 8.66 4.72
CA ASN A 265 -14.12 8.87 5.40
C ASN A 265 -15.32 8.19 4.70
N ARG A 266 -15.15 7.74 3.45
CA ARG A 266 -16.19 7.03 2.69
C ARG A 266 -16.00 5.51 2.72
N GLN A 267 -14.91 5.01 3.29
CA GLN A 267 -14.62 3.58 3.35
C GLN A 267 -15.43 2.92 4.47
N SER A 268 -16.04 1.79 4.17
CA SER A 268 -16.73 0.96 5.18
C SER A 268 -15.71 0.34 6.14
N GLY A 269 -16.07 0.25 7.43
CA GLY A 269 -15.20 -0.34 8.45
C GLY A 269 -14.08 0.57 8.95
N VAL A 270 -14.17 1.88 8.67
CA VAL A 270 -13.29 2.91 9.22
C VAL A 270 -14.04 3.70 10.29
N GLU A 271 -13.45 3.80 11.48
CA GLU A 271 -13.98 4.57 12.61
C GLU A 271 -13.04 5.74 12.89
N LYS A 272 -13.53 6.98 12.83
CA LYS A 272 -12.74 8.16 13.16
C LYS A 272 -12.75 8.36 14.68
N ILE A 273 -11.56 8.45 15.27
CA ILE A 273 -11.36 8.66 16.71
C ILE A 273 -10.96 10.10 17.02
N TYR A 274 -10.24 10.77 16.11
CA TYR A 274 -9.78 12.15 16.29
C TYR A 274 -9.83 12.96 14.98
N PRO A 275 -10.13 14.28 15.02
CA PRO A 275 -10.69 15.00 16.17
C PRO A 275 -12.05 14.42 16.57
N PHE A 276 -12.31 14.40 17.88
CA PHE A 276 -13.50 13.84 18.53
C PHE A 276 -14.80 14.45 18.01
#